data_AF-A0A1N6JXV2-F1
#
_entry.id   AF-A0A1N6JXV2-F1
#
_cell.length_a   1.000
_cell.length_b   1.000
_cell.length_c   1.000
_cell.angle_alpha   90.00
_cell.angle_beta   90.00
_cell.angle_gamma   90.00
#
_symmetry.space_group_name_H-M   'P 1'
#
loop_
_entity.id
_entity.type
_entity.pdbx_description
1 polymer ?
#
loop_
_entity_poly.entity_id
_entity_poly.type
_entity_poly.pdbx_seq_one_letter_code
_entity_poly.pdbx_strand_id
1 'polypeptide(L)'
;MLPRPQARTYHDPSRFGFFSILVNVSGDKRQSSHRLIEMPTVLGLIDKTCDTWISQAEFIRPNRRVVNLARVGLLFADLDTYRTDWAAGRSPKQLAQSVLYHCHKEGIPTPSMLIFSGRGIQAKWLLEGTLPRAALPRWNACQRYLIDRLKPVGADVSAKDASRVLRLVETVNSKSNQVCRVVHVENGSDGQPVRYNFEYLAEILLPVARWDIEKQNQARNQRQKQKQLKLLDGDKTTSNLRGFSGRQLAWHRLEDLRTLATLRGGASEGDRMKHLFWCLNFLLLSGATNSRLMYHEAAALAREVDADWGYNSKELMTLYSKAKQYEAGEKVSFGDKEFAPLYTPRNDTLINLFEITDSEQKELRTIISKDMAAERHRDRDRERRRAAGAVDRETYLEAANTKQQQAQALRAQGLSVRAIAEQLGISKTAVGRYIQT
;
A
#
# COMPACT_ATOMS: atom_id res chain seq x y z
N MET A 1 -8.90 34.08 -4.25
CA MET A 1 -7.88 33.77 -5.27
C MET A 1 -7.01 32.66 -4.69
N LEU A 2 -6.85 31.50 -5.35
CA LEU A 2 -5.99 30.44 -4.80
C LEU A 2 -4.53 30.92 -4.85
N PRO A 3 -3.80 30.91 -3.72
CA PRO A 3 -2.42 31.42 -3.68
C PRO A 3 -1.42 30.57 -4.49
N ARG A 4 -1.84 29.40 -5.01
CA ARG A 4 -1.05 28.50 -5.86
C ARG A 4 -1.93 27.82 -6.92
N PRO A 5 -1.40 27.49 -8.12
CA PRO A 5 -2.11 26.65 -9.08
C PRO A 5 -2.61 25.36 -8.43
N GLN A 6 -3.85 24.96 -8.72
CA GLN A 6 -4.53 23.82 -8.08
C GLN A 6 -3.67 22.54 -8.12
N ALA A 7 -2.94 22.29 -9.22
CA ALA A 7 -2.05 21.13 -9.35
C ALA A 7 -0.92 21.09 -8.28
N ARG A 8 -0.38 22.26 -7.89
CA ARG A 8 0.68 22.37 -6.87
C ARG A 8 0.19 22.09 -5.44
N THR A 9 -1.11 21.84 -5.25
CA THR A 9 -1.63 21.44 -3.94
C THR A 9 -1.38 19.96 -3.65
N TYR A 10 -1.18 19.13 -4.68
CA TYR A 10 -0.95 17.69 -4.54
C TYR A 10 0.24 17.14 -5.35
N HIS A 11 0.86 17.98 -6.19
CA HIS A 11 2.16 17.73 -6.80
C HIS A 11 3.22 18.65 -6.24
N ASP A 12 4.41 18.11 -6.00
CA ASP A 12 5.54 18.84 -5.44
C ASP A 12 6.69 18.92 -6.46
N PRO A 13 6.90 20.10 -7.09
CA PRO A 13 7.97 20.29 -8.08
C PRO A 13 9.39 20.06 -7.53
N SER A 14 9.58 20.07 -6.20
CA SER A 14 10.90 19.84 -5.59
C SER A 14 11.29 18.35 -5.56
N ARG A 15 10.34 17.44 -5.82
CA ARG A 15 10.56 16.00 -5.73
C ARG A 15 10.96 15.40 -7.07
N PHE A 16 11.74 14.31 -7.00
CA PHE A 16 11.96 13.46 -8.16
C PHE A 16 10.66 12.74 -8.57
N GLY A 17 10.43 12.64 -9.88
CA GLY A 17 9.31 11.90 -10.45
C GLY A 17 8.70 12.60 -11.65
N PHE A 18 7.65 12.00 -12.17
CA PHE A 18 6.91 12.45 -13.34
C PHE A 18 5.44 12.65 -13.03
N PHE A 19 4.82 13.59 -13.74
CA PHE A 19 3.37 13.70 -13.84
C PHE A 19 2.98 13.60 -15.33
N SER A 20 1.73 13.23 -15.62
CA SER A 20 1.25 13.13 -16.99
C SER A 20 0.16 14.16 -17.29
N ILE A 21 0.20 14.69 -18.50
CA ILE A 21 -0.86 15.51 -19.09
C ILE A 21 -1.47 14.75 -20.25
N LEU A 22 -2.79 14.83 -20.36
CA LEU A 22 -3.55 14.42 -21.52
C LEU A 22 -4.16 15.66 -22.16
N VAL A 23 -3.95 15.87 -23.44
CA VAL A 23 -4.56 16.98 -24.20
C VAL A 23 -5.37 16.40 -25.36
N ASN A 24 -6.56 16.92 -25.59
CA ASN A 24 -7.32 16.64 -26.81
C ASN A 24 -6.89 17.63 -27.89
N VAL A 25 -6.26 17.15 -28.95
CA VAL A 25 -5.87 17.95 -30.10
C VAL A 25 -6.75 17.50 -31.28
N SER A 26 -7.75 18.32 -31.62
CA SER A 26 -8.65 18.07 -32.76
C SER A 26 -9.36 16.69 -32.74
N GLY A 27 -9.70 16.16 -31.56
CA GLY A 27 -10.33 14.85 -31.39
C GLY A 27 -9.36 13.75 -30.97
N ASP A 28 -8.06 13.95 -31.16
CA ASP A 28 -7.02 13.01 -30.78
C ASP A 28 -6.48 13.30 -29.38
N LYS A 29 -6.64 12.32 -28.48
CA LYS A 29 -6.09 12.41 -27.13
C LYS A 29 -4.60 12.06 -27.13
N ARG A 30 -3.75 13.06 -26.95
CA ARG A 30 -2.29 12.89 -26.82
C ARG A 30 -1.86 12.98 -25.37
N GLN A 31 -1.15 11.96 -24.91
CA GLN A 31 -0.60 11.90 -23.57
C GLN A 31 0.90 12.19 -23.60
N SER A 32 1.36 13.02 -22.67
CA SER A 32 2.78 13.27 -22.41
C SER A 32 3.06 13.16 -20.91
N SER A 33 4.30 12.84 -20.54
CA SER A 33 4.75 12.83 -19.15
C SER A 33 5.99 13.68 -19.00
N HIS A 34 6.03 14.49 -17.94
CA HIS A 34 7.05 15.51 -17.72
C HIS A 34 7.61 15.38 -16.31
N ARG A 35 8.83 15.86 -16.08
CA ARG A 35 9.41 15.83 -14.74
C ARG A 35 8.65 16.79 -13.83
N LEU A 36 8.53 16.46 -12.54
CA LEU A 36 7.85 17.33 -11.57
C LEU A 36 8.48 18.74 -11.51
N ILE A 37 9.81 18.83 -11.62
CA ILE A 37 10.53 20.12 -11.64
C ILE A 37 10.12 21.02 -12.82
N GLU A 38 9.68 20.44 -13.93
CA GLU A 38 9.24 21.15 -15.14
C GLU A 38 7.78 21.59 -15.05
N MET A 39 7.04 21.16 -14.02
CA MET A 39 5.60 21.45 -13.88
C MET A 39 5.23 22.94 -13.97
N PRO A 40 5.94 23.88 -13.31
CA PRO A 40 5.68 25.30 -13.49
C PRO A 40 5.65 25.75 -14.95
N THR A 41 6.67 25.35 -15.71
CA THR A 41 6.84 25.72 -17.12
C THR A 41 5.79 25.03 -17.99
N VAL A 42 5.64 23.71 -17.82
CA VAL A 42 4.70 22.92 -18.62
C VAL A 42 3.26 23.41 -18.43
N LEU A 43 2.82 23.66 -17.19
CA LEU A 43 1.47 24.18 -16.93
C LEU A 43 1.28 25.62 -17.45
N GLY A 44 2.34 26.43 -17.46
CA GLY A 44 2.31 27.78 -18.01
C GLY A 44 2.16 27.83 -19.54
N LEU A 45 2.58 26.77 -20.24
CA LEU A 45 2.51 26.65 -21.70
C LEU A 45 1.23 25.95 -22.21
N ILE A 46 0.34 25.50 -21.32
CA ILE A 46 -0.90 24.83 -21.72
C ILE A 46 -1.84 25.84 -22.37
N ASP A 47 -2.31 25.50 -23.57
CA ASP A 47 -3.44 26.18 -24.20
C ASP A 47 -4.72 25.91 -23.40
N LYS A 48 -5.21 26.96 -22.75
CA LYS A 48 -6.41 26.94 -21.90
C LYS A 48 -7.70 26.72 -22.68
N THR A 49 -7.69 26.88 -24.00
CA THR A 49 -8.87 26.66 -24.84
C THR A 49 -9.08 25.18 -25.20
N CYS A 50 -8.07 24.33 -24.97
CA CYS A 50 -8.11 22.91 -25.27
C CYS A 50 -8.55 22.06 -24.07
N ASP A 51 -9.21 20.92 -24.36
CA ASP A 51 -9.51 19.95 -23.31
C ASP A 51 -8.23 19.35 -22.75
N THR A 52 -7.94 19.66 -21.48
CA THR A 52 -6.72 19.18 -20.81
C THR A 52 -7.04 18.46 -19.51
N TRP A 53 -6.30 17.38 -19.24
CA TRP A 53 -6.33 16.64 -17.99
C TRP A 53 -4.92 16.43 -17.44
N ILE A 54 -4.81 16.31 -16.12
CA ILE A 54 -3.57 16.07 -15.39
C ILE A 54 -3.71 14.83 -14.51
N SER A 55 -2.65 14.05 -14.37
CA SER A 55 -2.61 12.93 -13.42
C SER A 55 -2.83 13.39 -12.00
N GLN A 56 -3.42 12.55 -11.15
CA GLN A 56 -3.58 12.84 -9.72
C GLN A 56 -2.45 12.26 -8.87
N ALA A 57 -1.69 11.32 -9.43
CA ALA A 57 -0.52 10.70 -8.80
C ALA A 57 0.78 11.03 -9.56
N GLU A 58 1.90 10.71 -8.92
CA GLU A 58 3.26 10.88 -9.45
C GLU A 58 3.88 9.52 -9.79
N PHE A 59 4.75 9.49 -10.79
CA PHE A 59 5.31 8.27 -11.36
C PHE A 59 6.84 8.27 -11.37
N ILE A 60 7.44 7.08 -11.26
CA ILE A 60 8.91 6.90 -11.25
C ILE A 60 9.48 7.00 -12.68
N ARG A 61 8.66 6.64 -13.67
CA ARG A 61 8.99 6.64 -15.11
C ARG A 61 8.08 7.63 -15.84
N PRO A 62 8.42 8.09 -17.07
CA PRO A 62 7.62 9.03 -17.85
C PRO A 62 6.34 8.40 -18.45
N ASN A 63 5.56 7.68 -17.66
CA ASN A 63 4.23 7.19 -18.02
C ASN A 63 3.32 7.08 -16.79
N ARG A 64 2.02 7.29 -16.97
CA ARG A 64 1.00 7.13 -15.92
C ARG A 64 0.46 5.71 -15.80
N ARG A 65 1.34 4.73 -15.55
CA ARG A 65 0.90 3.35 -15.24
C ARG A 65 0.95 3.10 -13.76
N VAL A 66 0.01 2.29 -13.25
CA VAL A 66 -0.02 1.96 -11.82
C VAL A 66 1.24 1.22 -11.41
N VAL A 67 1.83 0.39 -12.28
CA VAL A 67 3.14 -0.24 -12.04
C VAL A 67 4.29 0.76 -11.83
N ASN A 68 4.17 1.97 -12.39
CA ASN A 68 5.15 3.04 -12.25
C ASN A 68 4.75 4.10 -11.21
N LEU A 69 3.68 3.88 -10.45
CA LEU A 69 3.28 4.78 -9.36
C LEU A 69 4.45 4.97 -8.39
N ALA A 70 4.87 6.22 -8.21
CA ALA A 70 5.80 6.61 -7.16
C ALA A 70 5.03 6.87 -5.86
N ARG A 71 4.03 7.76 -5.94
CA ARG A 71 3.26 8.24 -4.80
C ARG A 71 1.96 8.92 -5.19
N VAL A 72 1.03 9.03 -4.25
CA VAL A 72 -0.26 9.73 -4.41
C VAL A 72 -0.55 10.61 -3.20
N GLY A 73 -0.96 11.86 -3.42
CA GLY A 73 -1.16 12.87 -2.38
C GLY A 73 -2.62 13.21 -2.07
N LEU A 74 -3.58 12.47 -2.61
CA LEU A 74 -5.01 12.72 -2.43
C LEU A 74 -5.87 11.47 -2.62
N LEU A 75 -7.10 11.51 -2.09
CA LEU A 75 -8.24 10.77 -2.65
C LEU A 75 -9.04 11.72 -3.55
N PHE A 76 -9.79 11.18 -4.50
CA PHE A 76 -10.59 12.00 -5.42
C PHE A 76 -11.89 11.32 -5.84
N ALA A 77 -12.84 12.07 -6.38
CA ALA A 77 -14.00 11.52 -7.05
C ALA A 77 -14.38 12.39 -8.25
N ASP A 78 -14.63 11.77 -9.39
CA ASP A 78 -15.26 12.43 -10.54
C ASP A 78 -16.77 12.21 -10.45
N LEU A 79 -17.52 13.28 -10.21
CA LEU A 79 -18.97 13.26 -10.02
C LEU A 79 -19.62 13.75 -11.31
N ASP A 80 -20.14 12.81 -12.10
CA ASP A 80 -20.92 13.05 -13.31
C ASP A 80 -22.33 13.57 -12.95
N THR A 81 -22.42 14.69 -12.22
CA THR A 81 -23.71 15.23 -11.75
C THR A 81 -24.69 15.50 -12.90
N TYR A 82 -24.19 15.84 -14.10
CA TYR A 82 -25.01 16.01 -15.31
C TYR A 82 -25.74 14.73 -15.79
N ARG A 83 -25.43 13.56 -15.22
CA ARG A 83 -26.15 12.29 -15.45
C ARG A 83 -27.21 11.99 -14.39
N THR A 84 -27.46 12.92 -13.47
CA THR A 84 -28.37 12.73 -12.34
C THR A 84 -29.50 13.76 -12.39
N ASP A 85 -30.74 13.31 -12.20
CA ASP A 85 -31.92 14.18 -12.33
C ASP A 85 -31.93 15.30 -11.29
N TRP A 86 -31.44 15.03 -10.08
CA TRP A 86 -31.39 16.01 -9.00
C TRP A 86 -30.52 17.22 -9.36
N ALA A 87 -29.54 17.07 -10.26
CA ALA A 87 -28.60 18.11 -10.63
C ALA A 87 -29.12 19.05 -11.72
N ALA A 88 -30.23 18.70 -12.38
CA ALA A 88 -30.79 19.49 -13.46
C ALA A 88 -31.09 20.94 -13.02
N GLY A 89 -30.69 21.91 -13.83
CA GLY A 89 -30.90 23.35 -13.58
C GLY A 89 -30.05 23.95 -12.45
N ARG A 90 -29.22 23.17 -11.74
CA ARG A 90 -28.37 23.70 -10.66
C ARG A 90 -27.11 24.37 -11.21
N SER A 91 -26.80 25.54 -10.68
CA SER A 91 -25.51 26.21 -10.91
C SER A 91 -24.34 25.40 -10.33
N PRO A 92 -23.10 25.61 -10.81
CA PRO A 92 -21.92 24.93 -10.25
C PRO A 92 -21.75 25.09 -8.72
N LYS A 93 -22.17 26.23 -8.16
CA LYS A 93 -22.13 26.47 -6.72
C LYS A 93 -23.18 25.65 -5.97
N GLN A 94 -24.40 25.54 -6.52
CA GLN A 94 -25.45 24.68 -5.95
C GLN A 94 -25.11 23.19 -6.07
N LEU A 95 -24.44 22.78 -7.15
CA LEU A 95 -23.89 21.42 -7.27
C LEU A 95 -22.87 21.15 -6.16
N ALA A 96 -21.92 22.06 -5.95
CA ALA A 96 -20.94 21.95 -4.88
C ALA A 96 -21.61 21.86 -3.49
N GLN A 97 -22.59 22.72 -3.20
CA GLN A 97 -23.36 22.66 -1.94
C GLN A 97 -24.10 21.32 -1.76
N SER A 98 -24.66 20.76 -2.83
CA SER A 98 -25.32 19.45 -2.79
C SER A 98 -24.34 18.33 -2.44
N VAL A 99 -23.13 18.37 -3.00
CA VAL A 99 -22.06 17.40 -2.71
C VAL A 99 -21.60 17.53 -1.25
N LEU A 100 -21.42 18.76 -0.76
CA LEU A 100 -21.05 19.02 0.64
C LEU A 100 -22.11 18.51 1.62
N TYR A 101 -23.38 18.81 1.34
CA TYR A 101 -24.50 18.33 2.15
C TYR A 101 -24.55 16.80 2.20
N HIS A 102 -24.35 16.12 1.05
CA HIS A 102 -24.28 14.67 1.01
C HIS A 102 -23.10 14.13 1.81
N CYS A 103 -21.92 14.74 1.72
CA CYS A 103 -20.76 14.34 2.51
C CYS A 103 -21.05 14.45 4.02
N HIS A 104 -21.62 15.58 4.45
CA HIS A 104 -22.02 15.78 5.84
C HIS A 104 -23.04 14.74 6.32
N LYS A 105 -24.12 14.53 5.56
CA LYS A 105 -25.17 13.56 5.87
C LYS A 105 -24.63 12.13 5.98
N GLU A 106 -23.71 11.75 5.09
CA GLU A 106 -23.08 10.44 5.07
C GLU A 106 -21.85 10.34 5.99
N GLY A 107 -21.53 11.35 6.79
CA GLY A 107 -20.33 11.34 7.64
C GLY A 107 -19.00 11.18 6.85
N ILE A 108 -19.00 11.52 5.56
CA ILE A 108 -17.79 11.58 4.75
C ILE A 108 -17.08 12.89 5.10
N PRO A 109 -15.75 12.88 5.36
CA PRO A 109 -15.01 14.11 5.63
C PRO A 109 -15.22 15.12 4.50
N THR A 110 -15.26 16.41 4.82
CA THR A 110 -15.50 17.46 3.83
C THR A 110 -14.41 17.44 2.75
N PRO A 111 -14.76 17.44 1.44
CA PRO A 111 -13.75 17.57 0.39
C PRO A 111 -12.90 18.84 0.57
N SER A 112 -11.58 18.71 0.49
CA SER A 112 -10.66 19.86 0.55
C SER A 112 -10.94 20.88 -0.55
N MET A 113 -11.32 20.40 -1.73
CA MET A 113 -11.70 21.24 -2.86
C MET A 113 -12.77 20.56 -3.71
N LEU A 114 -13.65 21.38 -4.27
CA LEU A 114 -14.56 20.98 -5.34
C LEU A 114 -14.28 21.82 -6.59
N ILE A 115 -14.06 21.13 -7.71
CA ILE A 115 -13.74 21.73 -9.00
C ILE A 115 -14.89 21.44 -9.97
N PHE A 116 -15.45 22.48 -10.57
CA PHE A 116 -16.38 22.31 -11.68
C PHE A 116 -15.60 21.91 -12.93
N SER A 117 -15.93 20.75 -13.51
CA SER A 117 -15.25 20.19 -14.68
C SER A 117 -15.82 20.70 -16.02
N GLY A 118 -16.73 21.67 -15.97
CA GLY A 118 -17.53 22.14 -17.10
C GLY A 118 -18.91 21.47 -17.22
N ARG A 119 -19.09 20.29 -16.62
CA ARG A 119 -20.38 19.57 -16.58
C ARG A 119 -20.69 18.90 -15.23
N GLY A 120 -19.65 18.45 -14.54
CA GLY A 120 -19.75 17.77 -13.26
C GLY A 120 -18.85 18.40 -12.20
N ILE A 121 -18.68 17.69 -11.08
CA ILE A 121 -17.83 18.12 -9.96
C ILE A 121 -16.71 17.11 -9.75
N GLN A 122 -15.47 17.59 -9.65
CA GLN A 122 -14.35 16.80 -9.16
C GLN A 122 -14.11 17.15 -7.70
N ALA A 123 -14.32 16.17 -6.82
CA ALA A 123 -14.04 16.30 -5.40
C ALA A 123 -12.63 15.78 -5.09
N LYS A 124 -11.88 16.50 -4.26
CA LYS A 124 -10.51 16.13 -3.87
C LYS A 124 -10.35 16.23 -2.36
N TRP A 125 -9.78 15.19 -1.75
CA TRP A 125 -9.37 15.15 -0.35
C TRP A 125 -7.84 15.11 -0.30
N LEU A 126 -7.23 16.25 -0.01
CA LEU A 126 -5.77 16.37 0.05
C LEU A 126 -5.24 15.67 1.30
N LEU A 127 -4.10 15.01 1.16
CA LEU A 127 -3.40 14.39 2.28
C LEU A 127 -2.34 15.34 2.85
N GLU A 128 -2.04 15.19 4.15
CA GLU A 128 -0.93 15.90 4.83
C GLU A 128 0.42 15.58 4.18
N GLY A 129 0.58 14.36 3.69
CA GLY A 129 1.76 13.89 2.96
C GLY A 129 1.37 13.04 1.76
N THR A 130 2.38 12.53 1.05
CA THR A 130 2.14 11.61 -0.07
C THR A 130 2.30 10.18 0.39
N LEU A 131 1.38 9.31 -0.04
CA LEU A 131 1.46 7.89 0.21
C LEU A 131 2.39 7.24 -0.80
N PRO A 132 3.39 6.46 -0.36
CA PRO A 132 4.26 5.73 -1.28
C PRO A 132 3.48 4.60 -1.96
N ARG A 133 4.05 4.11 -3.05
CA ARG A 133 3.60 2.91 -3.77
C ARG A 133 3.18 1.73 -2.86
N ALA A 134 3.92 1.50 -1.77
CA ALA A 134 3.64 0.41 -0.82
C ALA A 134 2.28 0.52 -0.10
N ALA A 135 1.70 1.72 -0.02
CA ALA A 135 0.39 1.97 0.61
C ALA A 135 -0.78 1.84 -0.37
N LEU A 136 -0.51 1.58 -1.67
CA LEU A 136 -1.52 1.56 -2.72
C LEU A 136 -2.70 0.61 -2.44
N PRO A 137 -2.52 -0.63 -1.93
CA PRO A 137 -3.67 -1.50 -1.65
C PRO A 137 -4.68 -0.90 -0.65
N ARG A 138 -4.18 -0.21 0.38
CA ARG A 138 -5.03 0.45 1.39
C ARG A 138 -5.66 1.72 0.84
N TRP A 139 -4.91 2.50 0.07
CA TRP A 139 -5.44 3.65 -0.65
C TRP A 139 -6.57 3.24 -1.61
N ASN A 140 -6.38 2.17 -2.40
CA ASN A 140 -7.41 1.62 -3.29
C ASN A 140 -8.68 1.21 -2.53
N ALA A 141 -8.53 0.65 -1.31
CA ALA A 141 -9.68 0.33 -0.47
C ALA A 141 -10.45 1.61 -0.10
N CYS A 142 -9.76 2.63 0.42
CA CYS A 142 -10.38 3.91 0.77
C CYS A 142 -11.05 4.57 -0.44
N GLN A 143 -10.36 4.61 -1.58
CA GLN A 143 -10.85 5.15 -2.85
C GLN A 143 -12.11 4.42 -3.33
N ARG A 144 -12.15 3.08 -3.24
CA ARG A 144 -13.35 2.29 -3.59
C ARG A 144 -14.54 2.64 -2.70
N TYR A 145 -14.35 2.65 -1.37
CA TYR A 145 -15.41 2.96 -0.41
C TYR A 145 -15.92 4.39 -0.58
N LEU A 146 -15.01 5.35 -0.76
CA LEU A 146 -15.35 6.74 -1.03
C LEU A 146 -16.26 6.87 -2.26
N ILE A 147 -15.87 6.27 -3.39
CA ILE A 147 -16.68 6.31 -4.62
C ILE A 147 -18.01 5.59 -4.43
N ASP A 148 -18.03 4.46 -3.73
CA ASP A 148 -19.28 3.72 -3.49
C ASP A 148 -20.27 4.54 -2.63
N ARG A 149 -19.79 5.30 -1.64
CA ARG A 149 -20.60 6.23 -0.82
C ARG A 149 -21.07 7.48 -1.57
N LEU A 150 -20.36 7.86 -2.64
CA LEU A 150 -20.67 9.03 -3.47
C LEU A 150 -21.51 8.69 -4.71
N LYS A 151 -21.88 7.42 -4.93
CA LYS A 151 -22.77 7.01 -6.04
C LYS A 151 -24.07 7.82 -6.12
N PRO A 152 -24.79 8.11 -5.01
CA PRO A 152 -26.04 8.88 -5.08
C PRO A 152 -25.85 10.30 -5.64
N VAL A 153 -24.65 10.87 -5.49
CA VAL A 153 -24.29 12.18 -6.04
C VAL A 153 -23.52 12.10 -7.36
N GLY A 154 -23.59 10.96 -8.04
CA GLY A 154 -23.10 10.80 -9.42
C GLY A 154 -21.64 10.39 -9.56
N ALA A 155 -21.03 9.78 -8.54
CA ALA A 155 -19.65 9.32 -8.66
C ALA A 155 -19.46 8.26 -9.76
N ASP A 156 -18.48 8.47 -10.65
CA ASP A 156 -18.06 7.48 -11.64
C ASP A 156 -17.36 6.30 -10.94
N VAL A 157 -18.04 5.15 -10.93
CA VAL A 157 -17.52 3.89 -10.36
C VAL A 157 -16.24 3.41 -11.03
N SER A 158 -15.93 3.89 -12.23
CA SER A 158 -14.71 3.55 -12.96
C SER A 158 -13.53 4.44 -12.58
N ALA A 159 -13.74 5.59 -11.94
CA ALA A 159 -12.70 6.57 -11.57
C ALA A 159 -12.04 6.24 -10.22
N LYS A 160 -11.51 5.02 -10.08
CA LYS A 160 -11.00 4.47 -8.80
C LYS A 160 -9.49 4.20 -8.76
N ASP A 161 -8.78 4.33 -9.88
CA ASP A 161 -7.37 3.94 -9.99
C ASP A 161 -6.40 5.10 -9.74
N ALA A 162 -5.23 4.82 -9.17
CA ALA A 162 -4.20 5.83 -8.92
C ALA A 162 -3.61 6.43 -10.22
N SER A 163 -3.79 5.80 -11.39
CA SER A 163 -3.35 6.35 -12.68
C SER A 163 -4.32 7.33 -13.32
N ARG A 164 -5.41 7.70 -12.63
CA ARG A 164 -6.46 8.55 -13.17
C ARG A 164 -5.96 9.97 -13.47
N VAL A 165 -6.45 10.51 -14.58
CA VAL A 165 -6.30 11.93 -14.94
C VAL A 165 -7.64 12.63 -14.76
N LEU A 166 -7.62 13.84 -14.21
CA LEU A 166 -8.80 14.70 -14.04
C LEU A 166 -8.59 16.03 -14.76
N ARG A 167 -9.68 16.73 -15.06
CA ARG A 167 -9.63 18.01 -15.82
C ARG A 167 -8.70 18.99 -15.13
N LEU A 168 -7.88 19.67 -15.91
CA LEU A 168 -7.03 20.73 -15.41
C LEU A 168 -7.84 22.02 -15.22
N VAL A 169 -7.65 22.69 -14.09
CA VAL A 169 -8.28 23.98 -13.81
C VAL A 169 -7.80 25.02 -14.81
N GLU A 170 -8.66 25.99 -15.13
CA GLU A 170 -8.47 27.05 -16.14
C GLU A 170 -8.54 26.58 -17.60
N THR A 171 -8.80 25.30 -17.86
CA THR A 171 -8.99 24.79 -19.22
C THR A 171 -10.46 24.62 -19.61
N VAL A 172 -10.78 24.75 -20.89
CA VAL A 172 -12.15 24.60 -21.42
C VAL A 172 -12.52 23.13 -21.56
N ASN A 173 -13.77 22.81 -21.22
CA ASN A 173 -14.39 21.54 -21.58
C ASN A 173 -15.25 21.71 -22.83
N SER A 174 -14.74 21.25 -23.98
CA SER A 174 -15.37 21.41 -25.31
C SER A 174 -16.78 20.83 -25.41
N LYS A 175 -17.13 19.86 -24.56
CA LYS A 175 -18.48 19.27 -24.52
C LYS A 175 -19.55 20.22 -23.96
N SER A 176 -19.13 21.32 -23.35
CA SER A 176 -20.00 22.29 -22.66
C SER A 176 -19.59 23.74 -22.91
N ASN A 177 -18.42 23.97 -23.51
CA ASN A 177 -17.75 25.26 -23.64
C ASN A 177 -17.62 26.05 -22.32
N GLN A 178 -17.57 25.32 -21.19
CA GLN A 178 -17.39 25.89 -19.86
C GLN A 178 -15.94 25.74 -19.41
N VAL A 179 -15.44 26.74 -18.68
CA VAL A 179 -14.10 26.73 -18.07
C VAL A 179 -14.10 25.90 -16.80
N CYS A 180 -13.13 25.00 -16.67
CA CYS A 180 -12.90 24.23 -15.45
C CYS A 180 -12.39 25.17 -14.36
N ARG A 181 -13.08 25.24 -13.22
CA ARG A 181 -12.76 26.20 -12.16
C ARG A 181 -13.05 25.66 -10.77
N VAL A 182 -12.30 26.14 -9.78
CA VAL A 182 -12.59 25.81 -8.38
C VAL A 182 -13.88 26.52 -7.96
N VAL A 183 -14.82 25.76 -7.40
CA VAL A 183 -16.13 26.27 -6.95
C VAL A 183 -16.29 26.24 -5.43
N HIS A 184 -15.46 25.47 -4.74
CA HIS A 184 -15.39 25.46 -3.29
C HIS A 184 -13.99 25.01 -2.83
N VAL A 185 -13.52 25.63 -1.75
CA VAL A 185 -12.30 25.27 -1.01
C VAL A 185 -12.67 25.25 0.45
N GLU A 186 -12.40 24.13 1.12
CA GLU A 186 -12.52 24.03 2.57
C GLU A 186 -11.18 24.45 3.17
N ASN A 187 -11.15 25.52 3.95
CA ASN A 187 -9.91 26.07 4.50
C ASN A 187 -9.55 25.37 5.82
N GLY A 188 -8.29 24.97 5.95
CA GLY A 188 -7.69 24.58 7.22
C GLY A 188 -7.39 25.79 8.10
N SER A 189 -6.85 25.53 9.29
CA SER A 189 -6.45 26.56 10.26
C SER A 189 -5.36 27.52 9.75
N ASP A 190 -4.59 27.10 8.75
CA ASP A 190 -3.52 27.85 8.11
C ASP A 190 -3.99 28.69 6.91
N GLY A 191 -5.30 28.70 6.62
CA GLY A 191 -5.90 29.37 5.47
C GLY A 191 -5.58 28.71 4.12
N GLN A 192 -4.92 27.55 4.12
CA GLN A 192 -4.75 26.71 2.93
C GLN A 192 -5.90 25.69 2.83
N PRO A 193 -6.11 25.02 1.68
CA PRO A 193 -7.07 23.93 1.61
C PRO A 193 -6.78 22.85 2.66
N VAL A 194 -7.79 22.43 3.41
CA VAL A 194 -7.65 21.45 4.49
C VAL A 194 -7.00 20.17 3.98
N ARG A 195 -6.05 19.64 4.77
CA ARG A 195 -5.37 18.38 4.50
C ARG A 195 -5.72 17.38 5.58
N TYR A 196 -5.78 16.12 5.19
CA TYR A 196 -6.16 15.04 6.08
C TYR A 196 -5.02 14.07 6.31
N ASN A 197 -4.90 13.62 7.56
CA ASN A 197 -4.15 12.43 7.87
C ASN A 197 -4.79 11.21 7.19
N PHE A 198 -3.99 10.35 6.54
CA PHE A 198 -4.52 9.21 5.79
C PHE A 198 -5.15 8.14 6.70
N GLU A 199 -4.60 7.92 7.89
CA GLU A 199 -5.14 6.98 8.87
C GLU A 199 -6.54 7.41 9.31
N TYR A 200 -6.74 8.70 9.57
CA TYR A 200 -8.05 9.27 9.88
C TYR A 200 -9.07 9.03 8.76
N LEU A 201 -8.72 9.30 7.49
CA LEU A 201 -9.59 9.02 6.36
C LEU A 201 -9.91 7.52 6.23
N ALA A 202 -8.92 6.67 6.46
CA ALA A 202 -9.09 5.22 6.39
C ALA A 202 -10.02 4.70 7.49
N GLU A 203 -9.98 5.26 8.70
CA GLU A 203 -10.86 4.89 9.80
C GLU A 203 -12.31 5.28 9.54
N ILE A 204 -12.55 6.45 8.93
CA ILE A 204 -13.91 6.90 8.62
C ILE A 204 -14.50 6.18 7.42
N LEU A 205 -13.69 5.95 6.38
CA LEU A 205 -14.20 5.40 5.11
C LEU A 205 -14.33 3.87 5.12
N LEU A 206 -13.45 3.16 5.84
CA LEU A 206 -13.46 1.70 5.83
C LEU A 206 -14.42 1.17 6.91
N PRO A 207 -15.33 0.24 6.58
CA PRO A 207 -16.37 -0.25 7.49
C PRO A 207 -15.84 -1.14 8.62
N VAL A 208 -14.55 -1.47 8.59
CA VAL A 208 -13.88 -2.17 9.69
C VAL A 208 -12.70 -1.30 10.07
N ALA A 209 -12.78 -0.67 11.23
CA ALA A 209 -11.66 0.07 11.77
C ALA A 209 -10.48 -0.90 11.95
N ARG A 210 -9.25 -0.39 11.86
CA ARG A 210 -8.06 -1.23 11.97
C ARG A 210 -8.07 -2.08 13.26
N TRP A 211 -8.56 -1.49 14.36
CA TRP A 211 -8.70 -2.17 15.65
C TRP A 211 -9.77 -3.26 15.65
N ASP A 212 -10.85 -3.11 14.87
CA ASP A 212 -11.90 -4.14 14.73
C ASP A 212 -11.41 -5.34 13.93
N ILE A 213 -10.60 -5.12 12.88
CA ILE A 213 -9.93 -6.21 12.15
C ILE A 213 -8.98 -6.96 13.09
N GLU A 214 -8.20 -6.22 13.90
CA GLU A 214 -7.29 -6.79 14.90
C GLU A 214 -8.07 -7.59 15.97
N LYS A 215 -9.19 -7.07 16.47
CA LYS A 215 -10.07 -7.74 17.46
C LYS A 215 -10.79 -8.97 16.90
N GLN A 216 -11.26 -8.92 15.65
CA GLN A 216 -11.86 -10.08 14.96
C GLN A 216 -10.84 -11.18 14.67
N ASN A 217 -9.59 -10.81 14.34
CA ASN A 217 -8.49 -11.76 14.18
C ASN A 217 -8.10 -12.39 15.52
N GLN A 218 -8.08 -11.62 16.61
CA GLN A 218 -7.90 -12.14 17.97
C GLN A 218 -9.01 -13.14 18.35
N ALA A 219 -10.27 -12.81 18.08
CA ALA A 219 -11.41 -13.69 18.35
C ALA A 219 -11.41 -14.97 17.48
N ARG A 220 -10.99 -14.88 16.20
CA ARG A 220 -10.81 -16.05 15.31
C ARG A 220 -9.65 -16.94 15.77
N ASN A 221 -8.53 -16.34 16.17
CA ASN A 221 -7.39 -17.08 16.73
C ASN A 221 -7.74 -17.75 18.07
N GLN A 222 -8.54 -17.10 18.93
CA GLN A 222 -9.06 -17.70 20.16
C GLN A 222 -9.98 -18.88 19.87
N ARG A 223 -10.90 -18.76 18.90
CA ARG A 223 -11.76 -19.87 18.46
C ARG A 223 -10.98 -21.03 17.82
N GLN A 224 -9.88 -20.75 17.10
CA GLN A 224 -8.99 -21.79 16.57
C GLN A 224 -8.15 -22.46 17.67
N LYS A 225 -7.66 -21.69 18.65
CA LYS A 225 -7.00 -22.22 19.86
C LYS A 225 -7.94 -23.07 20.71
N GLN A 226 -9.23 -22.74 20.76
CA GLN A 226 -10.24 -23.55 21.45
C GLN A 226 -10.59 -24.86 20.72
N LYS A 227 -10.35 -24.94 19.40
CA LYS A 227 -10.59 -26.14 18.57
C LYS A 227 -9.39 -27.10 18.49
N GLN A 228 -8.21 -26.70 18.95
CA GLN A 228 -7.05 -27.60 19.11
C GLN A 228 -6.89 -27.93 20.60
N LEU A 229 -6.63 -29.21 20.91
CA LEU A 229 -6.40 -29.67 22.29
C LEU A 229 -5.44 -28.73 23.04
N LYS A 230 -5.79 -28.42 24.30
CA LYS A 230 -5.01 -27.53 25.18
C LYS A 230 -3.60 -28.09 25.40
N LEU A 231 -2.59 -27.35 24.92
CA LEU A 231 -1.26 -27.36 25.53
C LEU A 231 -1.18 -26.13 26.44
N LEU A 232 -0.72 -26.33 27.68
CA LEU A 232 -0.66 -25.34 28.76
C LEU A 232 0.10 -24.05 28.38
N ASP A 233 -0.32 -22.96 29.02
CA ASP A 233 0.06 -21.57 28.71
C ASP A 233 1.55 -21.28 28.90
N GLY A 234 2.12 -20.64 27.87
CA GLY A 234 3.31 -19.80 27.98
C GLY A 234 2.91 -18.35 27.77
N ASP A 235 2.93 -17.58 28.85
CA ASP A 235 2.59 -16.16 28.92
C ASP A 235 3.51 -15.33 28.00
N LYS A 236 3.00 -14.90 26.84
CA LYS A 236 3.63 -13.89 25.97
C LYS A 236 2.60 -13.02 25.29
N THR A 237 2.47 -11.81 25.83
CA THR A 237 1.94 -10.60 25.19
C THR A 237 2.36 -10.51 23.71
N THR A 238 1.45 -10.86 22.80
CA THR A 238 1.64 -10.74 21.34
C THR A 238 0.35 -10.25 20.69
N SER A 239 -0.12 -9.06 21.09
CA SER A 239 -1.35 -8.47 20.55
C SER A 239 -1.19 -7.67 19.24
N ASN A 240 0.02 -7.56 18.68
CA ASN A 240 0.32 -6.65 17.54
C ASN A 240 0.72 -7.32 16.22
N LEU A 241 0.30 -8.56 15.94
CA LEU A 241 0.56 -9.18 14.63
C LEU A 241 -0.44 -8.68 13.58
N ARG A 242 0.04 -7.95 12.57
CA ARG A 242 -0.77 -7.48 11.41
C ARG A 242 -1.47 -8.69 10.76
N GLY A 243 -2.79 -8.60 10.58
CA GLY A 243 -3.59 -9.64 9.93
C GLY A 243 -3.08 -9.98 8.51
N PHE A 244 -3.12 -11.25 8.16
CA PHE A 244 -2.71 -11.73 6.84
C PHE A 244 -3.67 -11.23 5.75
N SER A 245 -3.18 -10.36 4.86
CA SER A 245 -3.92 -9.90 3.67
C SER A 245 -3.36 -10.58 2.42
N GLY A 246 -4.16 -11.43 1.76
CA GLY A 246 -3.75 -12.09 0.52
C GLY A 246 -3.40 -11.11 -0.61
N ARG A 247 -4.09 -9.96 -0.67
CA ARG A 247 -3.79 -8.88 -1.62
C ARG A 247 -2.44 -8.22 -1.32
N GLN A 248 -2.15 -8.00 -0.05
CA GLN A 248 -0.87 -7.44 0.37
C GLN A 248 0.28 -8.43 0.11
N LEU A 249 0.07 -9.73 0.36
CA LEU A 249 1.05 -10.75 0.02
C LEU A 249 1.32 -10.76 -1.49
N ALA A 250 0.29 -10.75 -2.33
CA ALA A 250 0.45 -10.67 -3.78
C ALA A 250 1.25 -9.44 -4.20
N TRP A 251 0.95 -8.27 -3.62
CA TRP A 251 1.72 -7.05 -3.88
C TRP A 251 3.20 -7.19 -3.48
N HIS A 252 3.50 -7.71 -2.29
CA HIS A 252 4.88 -7.90 -1.86
C HIS A 252 5.62 -8.93 -2.74
N ARG A 253 4.94 -9.97 -3.21
CA ARG A 253 5.52 -10.95 -4.14
C ARG A 253 5.84 -10.35 -5.51
N LEU A 254 5.00 -9.44 -6.02
CA LEU A 254 5.32 -8.66 -7.21
C LEU A 254 6.62 -7.86 -7.00
N GLU A 255 6.74 -7.15 -5.86
CA GLU A 255 7.93 -6.36 -5.58
C GLU A 255 9.17 -7.26 -5.38
N ASP A 256 9.04 -8.43 -4.74
CA ASP A 256 10.13 -9.40 -4.64
C ASP A 256 10.62 -9.87 -6.02
N LEU A 257 9.72 -10.12 -6.96
CA LEU A 257 10.11 -10.49 -8.33
C LEU A 257 10.83 -9.32 -9.03
N ARG A 258 10.40 -8.08 -8.84
CA ARG A 258 11.10 -6.91 -9.41
C ARG A 258 12.48 -6.72 -8.80
N THR A 259 12.61 -6.92 -7.49
CA THR A 259 13.92 -6.95 -6.80
C THR A 259 14.80 -8.05 -7.38
N LEU A 260 14.27 -9.25 -7.58
CA LEU A 260 14.99 -10.37 -8.18
C LEU A 260 15.51 -10.03 -9.59
N ALA A 261 14.66 -9.45 -10.44
CA ALA A 261 15.10 -8.99 -11.77
C ALA A 261 16.20 -7.92 -11.67
N THR A 262 16.09 -6.99 -10.71
CA THR A 262 17.09 -5.94 -10.50
C THR A 262 18.45 -6.54 -10.08
N LEU A 263 18.45 -7.51 -9.15
CA LEU A 263 19.66 -8.20 -8.70
C LEU A 263 20.35 -8.97 -9.84
N ARG A 264 19.57 -9.48 -10.80
CA ARG A 264 20.06 -10.24 -11.96
C ARG A 264 20.37 -9.39 -13.18
N GLY A 265 20.14 -8.07 -13.13
CA GLY A 265 20.31 -7.17 -14.28
C GLY A 265 19.24 -7.32 -15.38
N GLY A 266 18.08 -7.88 -15.05
CA GLY A 266 16.99 -8.20 -15.97
C GLY A 266 16.49 -9.65 -15.79
N ALA A 267 15.59 -10.11 -16.65
CA ALA A 267 15.30 -11.54 -16.78
C ALA A 267 16.03 -12.12 -18.01
N SER A 268 16.63 -13.30 -17.85
CA SER A 268 17.24 -14.04 -18.96
C SER A 268 16.21 -14.36 -20.04
N GLU A 269 16.65 -14.49 -21.29
CA GLU A 269 15.78 -14.62 -22.47
C GLU A 269 14.71 -15.72 -22.34
N GLY A 270 15.06 -16.87 -21.78
CA GLY A 270 14.13 -17.99 -21.53
C GLY A 270 13.13 -17.76 -20.37
N ASP A 271 13.40 -16.79 -19.49
CA ASP A 271 12.62 -16.53 -18.28
C ASP A 271 11.74 -15.28 -18.36
N ARG A 272 11.88 -14.46 -19.41
CA ARG A 272 11.14 -13.19 -19.57
C ARG A 272 9.62 -13.38 -19.48
N MET A 273 9.07 -14.35 -20.21
CA MET A 273 7.62 -14.64 -20.16
C MET A 273 7.18 -15.17 -18.81
N LYS A 274 7.95 -16.10 -18.23
CA LYS A 274 7.69 -16.63 -16.89
C LYS A 274 7.65 -15.49 -15.86
N HIS A 275 8.63 -14.59 -15.90
CA HIS A 275 8.71 -13.42 -15.04
C HIS A 275 7.52 -12.47 -15.23
N LEU A 276 7.24 -12.10 -16.48
CA LEU A 276 6.10 -11.24 -16.83
C LEU A 276 4.77 -11.83 -16.35
N PHE A 277 4.55 -13.12 -16.59
CA PHE A 277 3.35 -13.84 -16.20
C PHE A 277 3.13 -13.76 -14.69
N TRP A 278 4.15 -14.04 -13.88
CA TRP A 278 4.02 -14.02 -12.42
C TRP A 278 3.86 -12.62 -11.86
N CYS A 279 4.61 -11.64 -12.38
CA CYS A 279 4.42 -10.23 -12.02
C CYS A 279 2.99 -9.77 -12.32
N LEU A 280 2.47 -10.10 -13.50
CA LEU A 280 1.11 -9.72 -13.90
C LEU A 280 0.04 -10.44 -13.08
N ASN A 281 0.22 -11.73 -12.79
CA ASN A 281 -0.68 -12.50 -11.92
C ASN A 281 -0.75 -11.90 -10.51
N PHE A 282 0.39 -11.53 -9.93
CA PHE A 282 0.42 -10.88 -8.61
C PHE A 282 -0.14 -9.45 -8.63
N LEU A 283 0.08 -8.71 -9.72
CA LEU A 283 -0.53 -7.39 -9.91
C LEU A 283 -2.06 -7.49 -9.94
N LEU A 284 -2.62 -8.47 -10.65
CA LEU A 284 -4.05 -8.75 -10.68
C LEU A 284 -4.58 -9.20 -9.31
N LEU A 285 -3.91 -10.16 -8.65
CA LEU A 285 -4.30 -10.66 -7.32
C LEU A 285 -4.28 -9.58 -6.24
N SER A 286 -3.38 -8.60 -6.35
CA SER A 286 -3.33 -7.46 -5.43
C SER A 286 -4.55 -6.53 -5.55
N GLY A 287 -5.26 -6.59 -6.68
CA GLY A 287 -6.35 -5.68 -7.04
C GLY A 287 -5.88 -4.30 -7.49
N ALA A 288 -4.58 -4.13 -7.80
CA ALA A 288 -4.03 -2.87 -8.31
C ALA A 288 -4.33 -2.62 -9.80
N THR A 289 -4.67 -3.68 -10.55
CA THR A 289 -5.13 -3.60 -11.94
C THR A 289 -6.36 -4.49 -12.17
N ASN A 290 -6.87 -4.51 -13.39
CA ASN A 290 -8.03 -5.28 -13.83
C ASN A 290 -7.80 -5.89 -15.23
N SER A 291 -8.65 -6.81 -15.64
CA SER A 291 -8.62 -7.51 -16.91
C SER A 291 -8.58 -6.55 -18.10
N ARG A 292 -9.34 -5.45 -18.06
CA ARG A 292 -9.37 -4.43 -19.14
C ARG A 292 -8.01 -3.74 -19.33
N LEU A 293 -7.29 -3.47 -18.24
CA LEU A 293 -5.99 -2.80 -18.27
C LEU A 293 -4.80 -3.77 -18.34
N MET A 294 -5.05 -5.08 -18.19
CA MET A 294 -4.03 -6.12 -18.05
C MET A 294 -2.96 -6.08 -19.15
N TYR A 295 -3.34 -6.03 -20.42
CA TYR A 295 -2.37 -6.02 -21.52
C TYR A 295 -1.53 -4.75 -21.57
N HIS A 296 -2.07 -3.62 -21.12
CA HIS A 296 -1.29 -2.40 -21.02
C HIS A 296 -0.28 -2.43 -19.87
N GLU A 297 -0.66 -3.01 -18.73
CA GLU A 297 0.27 -3.23 -17.62
C GLU A 297 1.32 -4.28 -17.99
N ALA A 298 0.94 -5.31 -18.75
CA ALA A 298 1.87 -6.31 -19.28
C ALA A 298 2.93 -5.67 -20.18
N ALA A 299 2.56 -4.77 -21.09
CA ALA A 299 3.51 -4.05 -21.92
C ALA A 299 4.44 -3.11 -21.14
N ALA A 300 3.99 -2.59 -19.99
CA ALA A 300 4.84 -1.80 -19.11
C ALA A 300 5.83 -2.69 -18.34
N LEU A 301 5.37 -3.84 -17.83
CA LEU A 301 6.21 -4.82 -17.15
C LEU A 301 7.22 -5.50 -18.08
N ALA A 302 6.84 -5.79 -19.34
CA ALA A 302 7.73 -6.39 -20.32
C ALA A 302 8.95 -5.50 -20.57
N ARG A 303 8.74 -4.20 -20.77
CA ARG A 303 9.82 -3.21 -20.92
C ARG A 303 10.68 -3.00 -19.69
N GLU A 304 10.19 -3.36 -18.52
CA GLU A 304 10.98 -3.35 -17.28
C GLU A 304 11.92 -4.56 -17.22
N VAL A 305 11.45 -5.71 -17.69
CA VAL A 305 12.22 -6.95 -17.75
C VAL A 305 13.29 -6.89 -18.84
N ASP A 306 12.93 -6.37 -20.01
CA ASP A 306 13.82 -6.10 -21.13
C ASP A 306 13.22 -4.99 -22.01
N ALA A 307 13.98 -3.92 -22.21
CA ALA A 307 13.54 -2.73 -22.93
C ALA A 307 13.14 -3.02 -24.40
N ASP A 308 13.80 -3.98 -25.04
CA ASP A 308 13.64 -4.29 -26.48
C ASP A 308 12.69 -5.48 -26.72
N TRP A 309 12.13 -6.06 -25.66
CA TRP A 309 11.31 -7.26 -25.79
C TRP A 309 9.88 -6.98 -26.24
N GLY A 310 9.59 -7.35 -27.49
CA GLY A 310 8.24 -7.46 -28.04
C GLY A 310 7.56 -8.77 -27.62
N TYR A 311 6.94 -8.80 -26.44
CA TYR A 311 6.25 -10.00 -25.95
C TYR A 311 4.93 -10.28 -26.72
N ASN A 312 4.56 -11.55 -26.85
CA ASN A 312 3.32 -11.98 -27.53
C ASN A 312 2.14 -12.02 -26.55
N SER A 313 1.07 -11.28 -26.86
CA SER A 313 -0.14 -11.20 -26.03
C SER A 313 -0.92 -12.53 -25.93
N LYS A 314 -0.79 -13.44 -26.90
CA LYS A 314 -1.51 -14.72 -26.91
C LYS A 314 -1.15 -15.63 -25.72
N GLU A 315 0.09 -15.56 -25.25
CA GLU A 315 0.59 -16.37 -24.11
C GLU A 315 -0.06 -15.96 -22.78
N LEU A 316 -0.63 -14.75 -22.71
CA LEU A 316 -1.33 -14.25 -21.52
C LEU A 316 -2.86 -14.50 -21.56
N MET A 317 -3.40 -15.13 -22.61
CA MET A 317 -4.84 -15.37 -22.75
C MET A 317 -5.43 -16.17 -21.59
N THR A 318 -4.73 -17.20 -21.13
CA THR A 318 -5.16 -18.01 -19.97
C THR A 318 -5.24 -17.16 -18.70
N LEU A 319 -4.25 -16.28 -18.49
CA LEU A 319 -4.23 -15.37 -17.35
C LEU A 319 -5.34 -14.31 -17.46
N TYR A 320 -5.64 -13.84 -18.68
CA TYR A 320 -6.74 -12.90 -18.94
C TYR A 320 -8.12 -13.52 -18.65
N SER A 321 -8.35 -14.76 -19.08
CA SER A 321 -9.58 -15.49 -18.72
C SER A 321 -9.72 -15.65 -17.21
N LYS A 322 -8.65 -16.02 -16.51
CA LYS A 322 -8.63 -16.11 -15.04
C LYS A 322 -8.84 -14.76 -14.35
N ALA A 323 -8.32 -13.67 -14.92
CA ALA A 323 -8.55 -12.33 -14.41
C ALA A 323 -10.03 -11.94 -14.46
N LYS A 324 -10.73 -12.27 -15.55
CA LYS A 324 -12.18 -12.06 -15.66
C LYS A 324 -12.97 -12.85 -14.62
N GLN A 325 -12.65 -14.13 -14.44
CA GLN A 325 -13.28 -14.98 -13.43
C GLN A 325 -13.06 -14.43 -12.02
N TYR A 326 -11.83 -13.99 -11.72
CA TYR A 326 -11.49 -13.38 -10.44
C TYR A 326 -12.27 -12.09 -10.18
N GLU A 327 -12.48 -11.26 -11.21
CA GLU A 327 -13.30 -10.04 -11.12
C GLU A 327 -14.78 -10.32 -10.91
N ALA A 328 -15.30 -11.37 -11.53
CA ALA A 328 -16.66 -11.86 -11.32
C ALA A 328 -16.87 -12.47 -9.92
N GLY A 329 -15.80 -12.66 -9.15
CA GLY A 329 -15.86 -13.27 -7.82
C GLY A 329 -16.02 -14.79 -7.86
N GLU A 330 -15.76 -15.41 -9.02
CA GLU A 330 -15.76 -16.86 -9.17
C GLU A 330 -14.68 -17.51 -8.30
N LYS A 331 -14.88 -18.78 -8.00
CA LYS A 331 -13.93 -19.60 -7.25
C LYS A 331 -13.66 -20.89 -8.00
N VAL A 332 -12.44 -21.40 -7.86
CA VAL A 332 -12.02 -22.68 -8.44
C VAL A 332 -11.82 -23.68 -7.32
N SER A 333 -12.51 -24.81 -7.39
CA SER A 333 -12.36 -25.91 -6.44
C SER A 333 -11.15 -26.77 -6.81
N PHE A 334 -10.28 -27.02 -5.84
CA PHE A 334 -9.17 -27.95 -5.98
C PHE A 334 -9.10 -28.83 -4.72
N GLY A 335 -9.50 -30.10 -4.88
CA GLY A 335 -9.84 -30.96 -3.74
C GLY A 335 -11.01 -30.37 -2.95
N ASP A 336 -10.94 -30.45 -1.62
CA ASP A 336 -11.99 -29.92 -0.72
C ASP A 336 -11.85 -28.42 -0.42
N LYS A 337 -11.05 -27.69 -1.21
CA LYS A 337 -10.73 -26.28 -0.96
C LYS A 337 -11.06 -25.41 -2.16
N GLU A 338 -11.62 -24.24 -1.88
CA GLU A 338 -11.86 -23.21 -2.87
C GLU A 338 -10.71 -22.21 -2.94
N PHE A 339 -10.29 -21.87 -4.15
CA PHE A 339 -9.23 -20.92 -4.43
C PHE A 339 -9.72 -19.80 -5.35
N ALA A 340 -8.97 -18.70 -5.35
CA ALA A 340 -9.11 -17.69 -6.39
C ALA A 340 -8.78 -18.30 -7.77
N PRO A 341 -9.46 -17.88 -8.85
CA PRO A 341 -9.11 -18.33 -10.21
C PRO A 341 -7.67 -18.01 -10.64
N LEU A 342 -7.11 -16.91 -10.14
CA LEU A 342 -5.71 -16.51 -10.32
C LEU A 342 -4.75 -17.38 -9.49
N TYR A 343 -3.49 -17.47 -9.91
CA TYR A 343 -2.53 -18.42 -9.34
C TYR A 343 -1.99 -17.97 -7.97
N THR A 344 -2.18 -18.78 -6.94
CA THR A 344 -1.69 -18.52 -5.57
C THR A 344 -0.62 -19.55 -5.14
N PRO A 345 0.61 -19.47 -5.66
CA PRO A 345 1.65 -20.46 -5.41
C PRO A 345 2.18 -20.40 -3.97
N ARG A 346 2.80 -21.49 -3.52
CA ARG A 346 3.61 -21.51 -2.30
C ARG A 346 4.97 -20.85 -2.55
N ASN A 347 5.65 -20.44 -1.48
CA ASN A 347 7.01 -19.88 -1.60
C ASN A 347 7.95 -20.89 -2.27
N ASP A 348 7.95 -22.15 -1.82
CA ASP A 348 8.77 -23.21 -2.39
C ASP A 348 8.55 -23.35 -3.91
N THR A 349 7.31 -23.18 -4.39
CA THR A 349 7.01 -23.17 -5.83
C THR A 349 7.71 -22.04 -6.55
N LEU A 350 7.68 -20.81 -6.00
CA LEU A 350 8.32 -19.64 -6.62
C LEU A 350 9.85 -19.74 -6.54
N ILE A 351 10.40 -20.20 -5.41
CA ILE A 351 11.84 -20.39 -5.22
C ILE A 351 12.38 -21.39 -6.24
N ASN A 352 11.72 -22.55 -6.38
CA ASN A 352 12.13 -23.55 -7.36
C ASN A 352 11.95 -23.06 -8.79
N LEU A 353 10.84 -22.38 -9.08
CA LEU A 353 10.50 -21.95 -10.44
C LEU A 353 11.44 -20.86 -10.98
N PHE A 354 11.92 -19.98 -10.10
CA PHE A 354 12.87 -18.91 -10.44
C PHE A 354 14.31 -19.25 -10.03
N GLU A 355 14.55 -20.46 -9.52
CA GLU A 355 15.85 -20.91 -9.00
C GLU A 355 16.48 -19.85 -8.09
N ILE A 356 15.72 -19.39 -7.09
CA ILE A 356 16.13 -18.29 -6.21
C ILE A 356 17.14 -18.81 -5.19
N THR A 357 18.33 -18.24 -5.22
CA THR A 357 19.43 -18.60 -4.32
C THR A 357 19.21 -18.06 -2.91
N ASP A 358 19.90 -18.63 -1.92
CA ASP A 358 19.80 -18.16 -0.52
C ASP A 358 20.32 -16.74 -0.34
N SER A 359 21.29 -16.29 -1.13
CA SER A 359 21.76 -14.90 -1.13
C SER A 359 20.68 -13.95 -1.65
N GLU A 360 20.00 -14.29 -2.75
CA GLU A 360 18.89 -13.49 -3.27
C GLU A 360 17.72 -13.44 -2.28
N GLN A 361 17.37 -14.57 -1.65
CA GLN A 361 16.30 -14.61 -0.65
C GLN A 361 16.53 -13.63 0.52
N LYS A 362 17.79 -13.30 0.86
CA LYS A 362 18.10 -12.30 1.91
C LYS A 362 17.64 -10.90 1.54
N GLU A 363 17.60 -10.56 0.26
CA GLU A 363 17.12 -9.27 -0.27
C GLU A 363 15.60 -9.26 -0.51
N LEU A 364 14.96 -10.43 -0.52
CA LEU A 364 13.52 -10.57 -0.73
C LEU A 364 12.73 -10.47 0.57
N ARG A 365 11.51 -9.94 0.48
CA ARG A 365 10.64 -9.72 1.63
C ARG A 365 9.81 -10.94 2.00
N THR A 366 9.21 -11.59 1.01
CA THR A 366 8.20 -12.65 1.20
C THR A 366 8.53 -13.96 0.53
N ILE A 367 9.19 -13.97 -0.63
CA ILE A 367 9.62 -15.20 -1.32
C ILE A 367 10.91 -15.72 -0.69
N ILE A 368 10.76 -16.33 0.48
CA ILE A 368 11.85 -16.91 1.27
C ILE A 368 11.51 -18.33 1.72
N SER A 369 12.55 -19.15 1.90
CA SER A 369 12.45 -20.51 2.42
C SER A 369 11.99 -20.52 3.88
N LYS A 370 11.57 -21.70 4.35
CA LYS A 370 11.19 -21.89 5.75
C LYS A 370 12.37 -21.64 6.69
N ASP A 371 13.58 -22.03 6.30
CA ASP A 371 14.78 -21.88 7.11
C ASP A 371 15.20 -20.41 7.22
N MET A 372 15.16 -19.66 6.12
CA MET A 372 15.37 -18.21 6.10
C MET A 372 14.33 -17.46 6.95
N ALA A 373 13.06 -17.88 6.87
CA ALA A 373 12.00 -17.32 7.70
C ALA A 373 12.23 -17.59 9.20
N ALA A 374 12.69 -18.80 9.55
CA ALA A 374 13.04 -19.17 10.91
C ALA A 374 14.27 -18.40 11.42
N GLU A 375 15.28 -18.19 10.58
CA GLU A 375 16.45 -17.36 10.88
C GLU A 375 16.06 -15.92 11.20
N ARG A 376 15.33 -15.26 10.29
CA ARG A 376 14.80 -13.90 10.52
C ARG A 376 13.90 -13.81 11.75
N HIS A 377 13.22 -14.89 12.14
CA HIS A 377 12.46 -14.92 13.38
C HIS A 377 13.39 -14.97 14.60
N ARG A 378 14.41 -15.84 14.59
CA ARG A 378 15.41 -15.93 15.66
C ARG A 378 16.14 -14.61 15.87
N ASP A 379 16.50 -13.92 14.79
CA ASP A 379 17.21 -12.64 14.87
C ASP A 379 16.34 -11.53 15.45
N ARG A 380 15.10 -11.40 14.96
CA ARG A 380 14.12 -10.46 15.53
C ARG A 380 13.82 -10.76 17.00
N ASP A 381 13.77 -12.03 17.39
CA ASP A 381 13.60 -12.42 18.80
C ASP A 381 14.84 -12.08 19.64
N ARG A 382 16.04 -12.25 19.09
CA ARG A 382 17.31 -11.87 19.74
C ARG A 382 17.37 -10.36 19.95
N GLU A 383 17.07 -9.57 18.93
CA GLU A 383 16.99 -8.11 19.00
C GLU A 383 15.94 -7.65 19.99
N ARG A 384 14.74 -8.23 19.95
CA ARG A 384 13.68 -7.91 20.91
C ARG A 384 14.11 -8.19 22.35
N ARG A 385 14.79 -9.32 22.59
CA ARG A 385 15.32 -9.66 23.91
C ARG A 385 16.39 -8.66 24.35
N ARG A 386 17.33 -8.30 23.49
CA ARG A 386 18.35 -7.26 23.76
C ARG A 386 17.71 -5.91 24.11
N ALA A 387 16.72 -5.48 23.32
CA ALA A 387 15.99 -4.24 23.57
C ALA A 387 15.20 -4.26 24.89
N ALA A 388 14.75 -5.44 25.33
CA ALA A 388 14.10 -5.65 26.63
C ALA A 388 15.11 -5.81 27.80
N GLY A 389 16.40 -5.57 27.57
CA GLY A 389 17.44 -5.64 28.62
C GLY A 389 18.00 -7.04 28.88
N ALA A 390 17.74 -8.01 28.00
CA ALA A 390 18.36 -9.32 28.13
C ALA A 390 19.87 -9.21 27.88
N VAL A 391 20.63 -9.46 28.95
CA VAL A 391 22.08 -9.55 28.93
C VAL A 391 22.50 -10.73 28.06
N ASP A 392 23.55 -10.56 27.26
CA ASP A 392 24.05 -11.64 26.41
C ASP A 392 24.53 -12.82 27.29
N ARG A 393 24.58 -14.03 26.71
CA ARG A 393 24.91 -15.25 27.46
C ARG A 393 26.32 -15.18 28.06
N GLU A 394 27.27 -14.57 27.35
CA GLU A 394 28.65 -14.43 27.80
C GLU A 394 28.73 -13.53 29.03
N THR A 395 28.15 -12.33 28.96
CA THR A 395 28.06 -11.39 30.09
C THR A 395 27.28 -11.99 31.27
N TYR A 396 26.24 -12.79 31.02
CA TYR A 396 25.51 -13.51 32.08
C TYR A 396 26.37 -14.58 32.75
N LEU A 397 27.15 -15.34 31.96
CA LEU A 397 28.05 -16.38 32.48
C LEU A 397 29.22 -15.77 33.25
N GLU A 398 29.78 -14.66 32.81
CA GLU A 398 30.81 -13.92 33.54
C GLU A 398 30.26 -13.43 34.89
N ALA A 399 29.10 -12.77 34.90
CA ALA A 399 28.47 -12.33 36.14
C ALA A 399 28.14 -13.50 37.09
N ALA A 400 27.75 -14.65 36.54
CA ALA A 400 27.51 -15.86 37.32
C ALA A 400 28.81 -16.44 37.90
N ASN A 401 29.89 -16.47 37.13
CA ASN A 401 31.21 -16.92 37.58
C ASN A 401 31.79 -16.00 38.66
N THR A 402 31.66 -14.68 38.51
CA THR A 402 32.11 -13.72 39.54
C THR A 402 31.34 -13.93 40.85
N LYS A 403 30.02 -14.12 40.77
CA LYS A 403 29.19 -14.41 41.96
C LYS A 403 29.54 -15.76 42.58
N GLN A 404 29.90 -16.76 41.78
CA GLN A 404 30.35 -18.05 42.27
C GLN A 404 31.67 -17.93 43.05
N GLN A 405 32.67 -17.26 42.48
CA GLN A 405 33.95 -17.02 43.14
C GLN A 405 33.80 -16.24 44.45
N GLN A 406 32.95 -15.20 44.46
CA GLN A 406 32.64 -14.44 45.67
C GLN A 406 31.96 -15.30 46.74
N ALA A 407 31.00 -16.15 46.36
CA ALA A 407 30.31 -17.06 47.28
C ALA A 407 31.27 -18.09 47.89
N GLN A 408 32.19 -18.65 47.09
CA GLN A 408 33.22 -19.57 47.55
C GLN A 408 34.22 -18.89 48.50
N ALA A 409 34.66 -17.66 48.19
CA ALA A 409 35.58 -16.89 49.03
C ALA A 409 34.96 -16.54 50.40
N LEU A 410 33.70 -16.07 50.43
CA LEU A 410 32.99 -15.79 51.67
C LEU A 410 32.74 -17.07 52.48
N ARG A 411 32.54 -18.21 51.80
CA ARG A 411 32.43 -19.50 52.49
C ARG A 411 33.73 -19.92 53.14
N ALA A 412 34.87 -19.72 52.48
CA ALA A 412 36.20 -19.99 53.01
C ALA A 412 36.53 -19.13 54.25
N GLN A 413 35.96 -17.93 54.33
CA GLN A 413 36.03 -17.04 55.50
C GLN A 413 35.12 -17.47 56.66
N GLY A 414 34.42 -18.60 56.53
CA GLY A 414 33.59 -19.18 57.59
C GLY A 414 32.15 -18.68 57.64
N LEU A 415 31.71 -17.86 56.67
CA LEU A 415 30.32 -17.37 56.66
C LEU A 415 29.32 -18.50 56.37
N SER A 416 28.17 -18.43 57.04
CA SER A 416 27.05 -19.35 56.78
C SER A 416 26.40 -19.06 55.43
N VAL A 417 25.80 -20.08 54.81
CA VAL A 417 25.04 -19.94 53.53
C VAL A 417 23.97 -18.84 53.61
N ARG A 418 23.39 -18.62 54.79
CA ARG A 418 22.41 -17.56 55.04
C ARG A 418 23.03 -16.16 54.98
N ALA A 419 24.20 -15.98 55.60
CA ALA A 419 24.92 -14.69 55.59
C ALA A 419 25.46 -14.35 54.18
N ILE A 420 25.96 -15.34 53.44
CA ILE A 420 26.43 -15.16 52.06
C ILE A 420 25.28 -14.75 51.13
N ALA A 421 24.10 -15.38 51.27
CA ALA A 421 22.91 -15.05 50.51
C ALA A 421 22.46 -13.60 50.72
N GLU A 422 22.51 -13.13 51.97
CA GLU A 422 22.15 -11.77 52.36
C GLU A 422 23.17 -10.74 51.84
N GLN A 423 24.47 -11.05 51.94
CA GLN A 423 25.55 -10.17 51.49
C GLN A 423 25.63 -10.04 49.96
N LEU A 424 25.34 -11.11 49.22
CA LEU A 424 25.36 -11.11 47.75
C LEU A 424 23.99 -10.79 47.12
N GLY A 425 22.94 -10.62 47.93
CA GLY A 425 21.58 -10.34 47.45
C GLY A 425 21.00 -11.44 46.56
N ILE A 426 21.34 -12.71 46.82
CA ILE A 426 20.90 -13.88 46.03
C ILE A 426 20.26 -14.95 46.93
N SER A 427 19.51 -15.88 46.35
CA SER A 427 18.80 -16.89 47.14
C SER A 427 19.75 -17.91 47.77
N LYS A 428 19.38 -18.46 48.94
CA LYS A 428 20.15 -19.52 49.64
C LYS A 428 20.41 -20.73 48.75
N THR A 429 19.44 -21.08 47.90
CA THR A 429 19.56 -22.19 46.94
C THR A 429 20.60 -21.91 45.86
N ALA A 430 20.71 -20.67 45.37
CA ALA A 430 21.73 -20.28 44.40
C ALA A 430 23.13 -20.33 45.02
N VAL A 431 23.29 -19.82 46.25
CA VAL A 431 24.53 -19.92 47.03
C VAL A 431 24.95 -21.38 47.25
N GLY A 432 23.99 -22.26 47.60
CA GLY A 432 24.25 -23.68 47.77
C GLY A 432 24.83 -24.34 46.51
N ARG A 433 24.33 -23.99 45.33
CA ARG A 433 24.87 -24.48 44.05
C ARG A 433 26.28 -23.94 43.77
N TYR A 434 26.51 -22.65 44.01
CA TYR A 434 27.82 -22.03 43.77
C TYR A 434 28.95 -22.56 44.65
N ILE A 435 28.63 -23.11 45.83
CA ILE A 435 29.61 -23.63 46.78
C ILE A 435 29.81 -25.16 46.64
N GLN A 436 28.87 -25.88 46.04
CA GLN A 436 28.95 -27.34 45.82
C GLN A 436 29.73 -27.74 44.57
N THR A 437 30.07 -26.76 43.72
CA THR A 437 30.99 -26.94 42.59
C THR A 437 32.36 -26.47 43.02
#